data_AF-G4QFA2-F1
#
_entry.id   AF-G4QFA2-F1
#
_cell.length_a   1.000
_cell.length_b   1.000
_cell.length_c   1.000
_cell.angle_alpha   90.00
_cell.angle_beta   90.00
_cell.angle_gamma   90.00
#
_symmetry.space_group_name_H-M   'P 1'
#
loop_
_entity.id
_entity.type
_entity.pdbx_description
1 polymer ?
#
loop_
_entity_poly.entity_id
_entity_poly.type
_entity_poly.pdbx_seq_one_letter_code
_entity_poly.pdbx_strand_id
1 'polypeptide(L)'
;MTSKFDEIRPYDNADLADVLEKLVNNDEFISTLVAFRFAKWPKFTKPIFGFFIKRFISKKIKTTASLRGFQVMVEPYMQRMIAKTTKALTVTGIDTLDLSKPCLFVSNHRDIALDPAFINWVLHINGQDTVRIAVGDNLLSKDWVADVLRLNKCFVVQRSVEGRREKLAAAKLLSEYIHYSQQHDDQHLWIAQREGRAKDGIDVTNPAILSMLSLNKPKDIDFADYISGLRIVPVSISYEFDPCDVSKAKELCQAEKEGGYDKPDNEDMQSIVNGITGQKGRVNVHFGKLVSTQFDSAKEVAAFLDKEILAGYQTFSTSRVALNMLADAEPDELSKAALSKIASSEKATAKDEAARRYLESRLAILSIEEQRKLLKMYANPLIRQQQ
;
A
#
# COMPACT_ATOMS: atom_id res chain seq x y z
N MET A 1 -26.07 12.36 -17.40
CA MET A 1 -26.05 13.25 -16.22
C MET A 1 -24.85 12.84 -15.40
N THR A 2 -23.96 13.77 -15.08
CA THR A 2 -22.80 13.48 -14.25
C THR A 2 -23.25 13.27 -12.80
N SER A 3 -22.86 12.15 -12.20
CA SER A 3 -23.07 11.91 -10.76
C SER A 3 -22.15 12.82 -9.96
N LYS A 4 -22.56 13.15 -8.73
CA LYS A 4 -21.76 13.97 -7.80
C LYS A 4 -20.33 13.45 -7.59
N PHE A 5 -20.13 12.14 -7.69
CA PHE A 5 -18.86 11.48 -7.41
C PHE A 5 -18.06 11.16 -8.68
N ASP A 6 -18.51 11.54 -9.88
CA ASP A 6 -17.87 11.12 -11.15
C ASP A 6 -16.38 11.46 -11.25
N GLU A 7 -15.95 12.54 -10.61
CA GLU A 7 -14.55 12.95 -10.59
C GLU A 7 -13.65 12.04 -9.74
N ILE A 8 -14.22 11.38 -8.72
CA ILE A 8 -13.45 10.61 -7.74
C ILE A 8 -13.77 9.12 -7.72
N ARG A 9 -14.95 8.70 -8.18
CA ARG A 9 -15.40 7.31 -8.09
C ARG A 9 -14.55 6.37 -8.97
N PRO A 10 -14.41 5.09 -8.60
CA PRO A 10 -13.90 4.09 -9.52
C PRO A 10 -14.88 3.91 -10.68
N TYR A 11 -14.40 3.26 -11.73
CA TYR A 11 -15.26 2.87 -12.83
C TYR A 11 -16.25 1.80 -12.40
N ASP A 12 -17.40 1.78 -13.07
CA ASP A 12 -18.45 0.77 -12.94
C ASP A 12 -18.57 -0.08 -14.24
N ASN A 13 -19.59 -0.94 -14.31
CA ASN A 13 -19.79 -1.79 -15.49
C ASN A 13 -20.17 -0.99 -16.75
N ALA A 14 -20.76 0.20 -16.62
CA ALA A 14 -21.12 1.04 -17.75
C ALA A 14 -19.88 1.68 -18.37
N ASP A 15 -18.89 2.03 -17.56
CA ASP A 15 -17.62 2.61 -18.04
C ASP A 15 -16.71 1.56 -18.73
N LEU A 16 -16.91 0.27 -18.44
CA LEU A 16 -15.95 -0.80 -18.71
C LEU A 16 -15.58 -0.93 -20.20
N ALA A 17 -16.57 -0.96 -21.10
CA ALA A 17 -16.33 -1.21 -22.52
C ALA A 17 -15.46 -0.12 -23.15
N ASP A 18 -15.82 1.14 -22.89
CA ASP A 18 -15.15 2.31 -23.44
C ASP A 18 -13.72 2.45 -22.91
N VAL A 19 -13.53 2.25 -21.60
CA VAL A 19 -12.20 2.34 -20.96
C VAL A 19 -11.28 1.22 -21.43
N LEU A 20 -11.79 0.00 -21.56
CA LEU A 20 -11.01 -1.14 -22.03
C LEU A 20 -10.58 -0.99 -23.50
N GLU A 21 -11.46 -0.44 -24.35
CA GLU A 21 -11.13 -0.12 -25.74
C GLU A 21 -10.07 0.99 -25.82
N LYS A 22 -10.24 2.06 -25.05
CA LYS A 22 -9.25 3.16 -24.94
C LYS A 22 -7.88 2.64 -24.51
N LEU A 23 -7.82 1.77 -23.49
CA LEU A 23 -6.58 1.19 -22.99
C LEU A 23 -5.85 0.35 -24.05
N VAL A 24 -6.56 -0.54 -24.75
CA VAL A 24 -5.94 -1.39 -25.79
C VAL A 24 -5.39 -0.60 -26.96
N ASN A 25 -5.98 0.55 -27.25
CA ASN A 25 -5.54 1.44 -28.32
C ASN A 25 -4.46 2.43 -27.89
N ASN A 26 -4.09 2.46 -26.61
CA ASN A 26 -3.01 3.29 -26.12
C ASN A 26 -1.63 2.61 -26.33
N ASP A 27 -0.81 3.17 -27.21
CA ASP A 27 0.50 2.61 -27.55
C ASP A 27 1.49 2.65 -26.39
N GLU A 28 1.43 3.67 -25.53
CA GLU A 28 2.28 3.77 -24.34
C GLU A 28 1.98 2.64 -23.36
N PHE A 29 0.70 2.37 -23.09
CA PHE A 29 0.25 1.26 -22.27
C PHE A 29 0.76 -0.08 -22.80
N ILE A 30 0.55 -0.37 -24.09
CA ILE A 30 1.02 -1.61 -24.72
C ILE A 30 2.55 -1.72 -24.64
N SER A 31 3.27 -0.63 -24.94
CA SER A 31 4.73 -0.61 -24.86
C SER A 31 5.25 -0.89 -23.44
N THR A 32 4.54 -0.38 -22.43
CA THR A 32 4.84 -0.58 -21.01
C THR A 32 4.62 -2.04 -20.61
N LEU A 33 3.51 -2.65 -21.04
CA LEU A 33 3.26 -4.08 -20.82
C LEU A 33 4.31 -4.97 -21.49
N VAL A 34 4.74 -4.64 -22.72
CA VAL A 34 5.83 -5.34 -23.41
C VAL A 34 7.13 -5.20 -22.62
N ALA A 35 7.50 -3.97 -22.24
CA ALA A 35 8.72 -3.70 -21.50
C ALA A 35 8.76 -4.46 -20.16
N PHE A 36 7.62 -4.53 -19.48
CA PHE A 36 7.47 -5.29 -18.25
C PHE A 36 7.57 -6.80 -18.47
N ARG A 37 6.80 -7.36 -19.41
CA ARG A 37 6.70 -8.81 -19.65
C ARG A 37 7.94 -9.41 -20.30
N PHE A 38 8.67 -8.61 -21.07
CA PHE A 38 9.83 -8.99 -21.88
C PHE A 38 11.06 -8.14 -21.54
N ALA A 39 11.24 -7.77 -20.27
CA ALA A 39 12.35 -6.93 -19.81
C ALA A 39 13.75 -7.47 -20.20
N LYS A 40 13.92 -8.80 -20.26
CA LYS A 40 15.18 -9.48 -20.61
C LYS A 40 15.41 -9.67 -22.11
N TRP A 41 14.49 -9.22 -22.97
CA TRP A 41 14.56 -9.44 -24.42
C TRP A 41 15.15 -8.24 -25.17
N PRO A 42 15.81 -8.45 -26.33
CA PRO A 42 16.40 -7.36 -27.11
C PRO A 42 15.36 -6.33 -27.57
N LYS A 43 15.72 -5.03 -27.56
CA LYS A 43 14.80 -3.92 -27.90
C LYS A 43 14.13 -4.05 -29.27
N PHE A 44 14.80 -4.61 -30.28
CA PHE A 44 14.26 -4.78 -31.63
C PHE A 44 13.07 -5.76 -31.69
N THR A 45 12.89 -6.63 -30.69
CA THR A 45 11.76 -7.58 -30.64
C THR A 45 10.47 -6.94 -30.09
N LYS A 46 10.56 -5.77 -29.44
CA LYS A 46 9.45 -5.12 -28.74
C LYS A 46 8.25 -4.77 -29.64
N PRO A 47 8.42 -4.26 -30.88
CA PRO A 47 7.28 -3.95 -31.75
C PRO A 47 6.44 -5.19 -32.10
N ILE A 48 7.11 -6.32 -32.36
CA ILE A 48 6.46 -7.60 -32.65
C ILE A 48 5.66 -8.06 -31.43
N PHE A 49 6.26 -8.01 -30.24
CA PHE A 49 5.54 -8.33 -29.00
C PHE A 49 4.38 -7.37 -28.74
N GLY A 50 4.51 -6.09 -29.08
CA GLY A 50 3.42 -5.11 -28.97
C GLY A 50 2.19 -5.53 -29.77
N PHE A 51 2.39 -5.94 -31.03
CA PHE A 51 1.31 -6.46 -31.87
C PHE A 51 0.61 -7.68 -31.25
N PHE A 52 1.38 -8.66 -30.77
CA PHE A 52 0.83 -9.86 -30.15
C PHE A 52 0.13 -9.58 -28.81
N ILE A 53 0.70 -8.73 -27.96
CA ILE A 53 0.08 -8.32 -26.69
C ILE A 53 -1.24 -7.60 -26.97
N LYS A 54 -1.25 -6.62 -27.87
CA LYS A 54 -2.47 -5.89 -28.24
C LYS A 54 -3.56 -6.87 -28.68
N ARG A 55 -3.26 -7.78 -29.61
CA ARG A 55 -4.21 -8.78 -30.09
C ARG A 55 -4.69 -9.74 -28.99
N PHE A 56 -3.81 -10.14 -28.08
CA PHE A 56 -4.16 -10.99 -26.93
C PHE A 56 -5.12 -10.27 -25.98
N ILE A 57 -4.82 -9.02 -25.61
CA ILE A 57 -5.64 -8.20 -24.72
C ILE A 57 -6.99 -7.90 -25.38
N SER A 58 -7.02 -7.49 -26.66
CA SER A 58 -8.26 -7.26 -27.40
C SER A 58 -9.20 -8.48 -27.36
N LYS A 59 -8.65 -9.70 -27.46
CA LYS A 59 -9.46 -10.93 -27.37
C LYS A 59 -10.02 -11.16 -25.97
N LYS A 60 -9.22 -10.91 -24.93
CA LYS A 60 -9.64 -11.07 -23.52
C LYS A 60 -10.69 -10.04 -23.08
N ILE A 61 -10.56 -8.81 -23.55
CA ILE A 61 -11.50 -7.72 -23.25
C ILE A 61 -12.88 -8.02 -23.85
N LYS A 62 -12.96 -8.54 -25.08
CA LYS A 62 -14.24 -8.92 -25.70
C LYS A 62 -15.05 -9.95 -24.91
N THR A 63 -14.39 -10.76 -24.08
CA THR A 63 -15.05 -11.75 -23.23
C THR A 63 -15.35 -11.25 -21.82
N THR A 64 -15.01 -10.00 -21.50
CA THR A 64 -15.14 -9.42 -20.17
C THR A 64 -16.33 -8.46 -20.13
N ALA A 65 -17.46 -8.93 -19.62
CA ALA A 65 -18.72 -8.16 -19.60
C ALA A 65 -18.95 -7.41 -18.28
N SER A 66 -18.06 -7.55 -17.29
CA SER A 66 -18.20 -6.90 -15.99
C SER A 66 -16.85 -6.65 -15.32
N LEU A 67 -16.81 -5.71 -14.37
CA LEU A 67 -15.64 -5.44 -13.53
C LEU A 67 -15.21 -6.67 -12.74
N ARG A 68 -16.17 -7.46 -12.24
CA ARG A 68 -15.86 -8.75 -11.60
C ARG A 68 -15.15 -9.68 -12.58
N GLY A 69 -15.60 -9.73 -13.84
CA GLY A 69 -14.93 -10.47 -14.91
C GLY A 69 -13.50 -9.97 -15.16
N PHE A 70 -13.28 -8.65 -15.10
CA PHE A 70 -11.94 -8.07 -15.22
C PHE A 70 -11.04 -8.49 -14.05
N GLN A 71 -11.53 -8.47 -12.83
CA GLN A 71 -10.78 -8.91 -11.65
C GLN A 71 -10.40 -10.40 -11.71
N VAL A 72 -11.35 -11.26 -12.12
CA VAL A 72 -11.10 -12.70 -12.35
C VAL A 72 -10.07 -12.90 -13.47
N MET A 73 -10.02 -12.02 -14.47
CA MET A 73 -8.98 -12.04 -15.50
C MET A 73 -7.58 -11.74 -14.91
N VAL A 74 -7.50 -10.83 -13.94
CA VAL A 74 -6.25 -10.39 -13.28
C VAL A 74 -5.77 -11.40 -12.22
N GLU A 75 -6.68 -12.12 -11.56
CA GLU A 75 -6.40 -13.07 -10.48
C GLU A 75 -5.22 -14.04 -10.75
N PRO A 76 -5.11 -14.74 -11.90
CA PRO A 76 -3.99 -15.64 -12.15
C PRO A 76 -2.63 -14.94 -12.26
N TYR A 77 -2.61 -13.64 -12.55
CA TYR A 77 -1.38 -12.85 -12.55
C TYR A 77 -0.97 -12.49 -11.12
N MET A 78 -1.94 -12.13 -10.28
CA MET A 78 -1.71 -11.89 -8.84
C MET A 78 -1.19 -13.15 -8.15
N GLN A 79 -1.85 -14.29 -8.35
CA GLN A 79 -1.42 -15.57 -7.78
C GLN A 79 0.02 -15.93 -8.17
N ARG A 80 0.37 -15.76 -9.46
CA ARG A 80 1.73 -16.00 -9.95
C ARG A 80 2.75 -15.02 -9.39
N MET A 81 2.38 -13.75 -9.21
CA MET A 81 3.25 -12.75 -8.59
C MET A 81 3.56 -13.13 -7.14
N ILE A 82 2.54 -13.45 -6.34
CA ILE A 82 2.70 -13.89 -4.95
C ILE A 82 3.60 -15.12 -4.90
N ALA A 83 3.29 -16.17 -5.69
CA ALA A 83 4.05 -17.42 -5.68
C ALA A 83 5.53 -17.26 -6.10
N LYS A 84 5.85 -16.28 -6.95
CA LYS A 84 7.23 -16.05 -7.43
C LYS A 84 8.05 -15.11 -6.57
N THR A 85 7.39 -14.20 -5.85
CA THR A 85 8.06 -13.08 -5.18
C THR A 85 7.92 -13.10 -3.66
N THR A 86 7.08 -13.99 -3.13
CA THR A 86 6.97 -14.26 -1.70
C THR A 86 7.41 -15.68 -1.41
N LYS A 87 8.00 -15.88 -0.23
CA LYS A 87 8.34 -17.19 0.33
C LYS A 87 7.16 -17.80 1.08
N ALA A 88 6.38 -16.95 1.75
CA ALA A 88 5.14 -17.31 2.41
C ALA A 88 4.27 -16.07 2.57
N LEU A 89 2.95 -16.24 2.50
CA LEU A 89 1.96 -15.24 2.90
C LEU A 89 1.22 -15.78 4.12
N THR A 90 1.33 -15.10 5.26
CA THR A 90 0.58 -15.41 6.48
C THR A 90 -0.53 -14.39 6.69
N VAL A 91 -1.68 -14.86 7.17
CA VAL A 91 -2.84 -14.03 7.43
C VAL A 91 -3.33 -14.33 8.84
N THR A 92 -3.64 -13.29 9.62
CA THR A 92 -4.16 -13.44 10.99
C THR A 92 -5.25 -12.43 11.27
N GLY A 93 -6.21 -12.80 12.13
CA GLY A 93 -7.25 -11.90 12.64
C GLY A 93 -8.45 -11.69 11.72
N ILE A 94 -8.35 -12.04 10.43
CA ILE A 94 -9.47 -11.90 9.48
C ILE A 94 -10.70 -12.73 9.88
N ASP A 95 -10.46 -13.89 10.48
CA ASP A 95 -11.46 -14.84 10.98
C ASP A 95 -12.30 -14.27 12.14
N THR A 96 -11.82 -13.21 12.79
CA THR A 96 -12.53 -12.52 13.86
C THR A 96 -13.50 -11.44 13.36
N LEU A 97 -13.46 -11.13 12.07
CA LEU A 97 -14.24 -10.04 11.48
C LEU A 97 -15.53 -10.56 10.85
N ASP A 98 -16.63 -9.84 11.12
CA ASP A 98 -17.86 -9.98 10.34
C ASP A 98 -17.71 -9.25 9.01
N LEU A 99 -17.35 -10.00 7.96
CA LEU A 99 -17.20 -9.48 6.59
C LEU A 99 -18.52 -9.44 5.81
N SER A 100 -19.66 -9.85 6.41
CA SER A 100 -20.98 -9.64 5.77
C SER A 100 -21.39 -8.17 5.74
N LYS A 101 -20.64 -7.31 6.43
CA LYS A 101 -20.82 -5.87 6.48
C LYS A 101 -19.56 -5.17 5.98
N PRO A 102 -19.69 -4.02 5.31
CA PRO A 102 -18.55 -3.24 4.84
C PRO A 102 -17.63 -2.84 5.99
N CYS A 103 -16.34 -2.84 5.71
CA CYS A 103 -15.28 -2.43 6.64
C CYS A 103 -14.42 -1.38 5.95
N LEU A 104 -13.91 -0.43 6.74
CA LEU A 104 -12.89 0.51 6.30
C LEU A 104 -11.53 0.00 6.82
N PHE A 105 -10.76 -0.64 5.95
CA PHE A 105 -9.42 -1.12 6.28
C PHE A 105 -8.44 0.06 6.26
N VAL A 106 -7.76 0.30 7.38
CA VAL A 106 -6.74 1.34 7.51
C VAL A 106 -5.41 0.66 7.80
N SER A 107 -4.47 0.74 6.86
CA SER A 107 -3.19 0.03 7.00
C SER A 107 -1.99 0.94 7.14
N ASN A 108 -0.89 0.39 7.66
CA ASN A 108 0.42 0.94 7.33
C ASN A 108 0.65 0.87 5.82
N HIS A 109 1.49 1.77 5.32
CA HIS A 109 1.71 1.90 3.90
C HIS A 109 3.20 1.86 3.62
N ARG A 110 3.70 0.76 3.06
CA ARG A 110 5.13 0.57 2.73
C ARG A 110 5.33 0.33 1.24
N ASP A 111 4.35 -0.20 0.53
CA ASP A 111 4.38 -0.38 -0.92
C ASP A 111 3.18 0.31 -1.58
N ILE A 112 3.42 1.04 -2.67
CA ILE A 112 2.37 1.84 -3.34
C ILE A 112 1.20 0.97 -3.79
N ALA A 113 1.48 -0.16 -4.43
CA ALA A 113 0.47 -0.98 -5.09
C ALA A 113 0.16 -2.26 -4.32
N LEU A 114 1.14 -2.83 -3.64
CA LEU A 114 0.99 -4.16 -3.06
C LEU A 114 0.26 -4.18 -1.74
N ASP A 115 0.28 -3.10 -0.97
CA ASP A 115 -0.46 -3.02 0.29
C ASP A 115 -1.95 -3.30 0.10
N PRO A 116 -2.69 -2.54 -0.74
CA PRO A 116 -4.09 -2.87 -1.03
C PRO A 116 -4.23 -4.18 -1.82
N ALA A 117 -3.23 -4.58 -2.62
CA ALA A 117 -3.31 -5.81 -3.39
C ALA A 117 -3.28 -7.07 -2.50
N PHE A 118 -2.47 -7.08 -1.43
CA PHE A 118 -2.47 -8.17 -0.45
C PHE A 118 -3.79 -8.25 0.31
N ILE A 119 -4.37 -7.12 0.71
CA ILE A 119 -5.70 -7.09 1.33
C ILE A 119 -6.76 -7.64 0.36
N ASN A 120 -6.76 -7.19 -0.89
CA ASN A 120 -7.66 -7.70 -1.92
C ASN A 120 -7.50 -9.20 -2.16
N TRP A 121 -6.26 -9.70 -2.21
CA TRP A 121 -5.99 -11.11 -2.37
C TRP A 121 -6.57 -11.92 -1.21
N VAL A 122 -6.35 -11.45 0.03
CA VAL A 122 -6.87 -12.10 1.23
C VAL A 122 -8.40 -12.09 1.26
N LEU A 123 -9.05 -10.97 0.95
CA LEU A 123 -10.52 -10.90 0.85
C LEU A 123 -11.06 -11.86 -0.22
N HIS A 124 -10.45 -11.85 -1.41
CA HIS A 124 -10.86 -12.70 -2.53
C HIS A 124 -10.80 -14.20 -2.20
N ILE A 125 -9.71 -14.68 -1.57
CA ILE A 125 -9.61 -16.10 -1.18
C ILE A 125 -10.56 -16.47 -0.02
N ASN A 126 -11.10 -15.49 0.69
CA ASN A 126 -12.14 -15.65 1.71
C ASN A 126 -13.56 -15.42 1.15
N GLY A 127 -13.71 -15.37 -0.18
CA GLY A 127 -15.01 -15.25 -0.87
C GLY A 127 -15.61 -13.85 -0.83
N GLN A 128 -14.86 -12.83 -0.38
CA GLN A 128 -15.33 -11.45 -0.34
C GLN A 128 -14.98 -10.69 -1.62
N ASP A 129 -15.70 -9.59 -1.85
CA ASP A 129 -15.35 -8.64 -2.89
C ASP A 129 -14.08 -7.86 -2.51
N THR A 130 -13.33 -7.40 -3.51
CA THR A 130 -12.14 -6.55 -3.32
C THR A 130 -12.55 -5.15 -2.86
N VAL A 131 -11.68 -4.48 -2.14
CA VAL A 131 -11.91 -3.13 -1.62
C VAL A 131 -11.93 -2.06 -2.73
N ARG A 132 -12.60 -0.95 -2.46
CA ARG A 132 -12.32 0.33 -3.11
C ARG A 132 -11.06 0.95 -2.50
N ILE A 133 -10.12 1.40 -3.32
CA ILE A 133 -8.78 1.79 -2.90
C ILE A 133 -8.63 3.32 -3.01
N ALA A 134 -8.31 4.01 -1.92
CA ALA A 134 -7.96 5.43 -2.01
C ALA A 134 -6.60 5.61 -2.67
N VAL A 135 -6.54 6.41 -3.74
CA VAL A 135 -5.30 6.75 -4.45
C VAL A 135 -5.18 8.25 -4.64
N GLY A 136 -3.99 8.81 -4.46
CA GLY A 136 -3.74 10.24 -4.71
C GLY A 136 -3.75 10.56 -6.21
N ASP A 137 -4.29 11.72 -6.57
CA ASP A 137 -4.26 12.29 -7.93
C ASP A 137 -2.84 12.45 -8.52
N ASN A 138 -1.82 12.55 -7.67
CA ASN A 138 -0.42 12.55 -8.08
C ASN A 138 0.02 11.30 -8.88
N LEU A 139 -0.66 10.16 -8.70
CA LEU A 139 -0.40 8.92 -9.44
C LEU A 139 -1.15 8.86 -10.78
N LEU A 140 -2.02 9.83 -11.07
CA LEU A 140 -2.89 9.87 -12.24
C LEU A 140 -2.34 10.80 -13.34
N SER A 141 -1.02 11.03 -13.36
CA SER A 141 -0.37 11.96 -14.31
C SER A 141 -0.50 11.55 -15.79
N LYS A 142 -0.78 10.27 -16.07
CA LYS A 142 -1.05 9.76 -17.43
C LYS A 142 -2.45 9.15 -17.50
N ASP A 143 -3.19 9.49 -18.55
CA ASP A 143 -4.58 9.05 -18.73
C ASP A 143 -4.77 7.53 -18.61
N TRP A 144 -3.89 6.74 -19.23
CA TRP A 144 -4.01 5.28 -19.16
C TRP A 144 -3.72 4.72 -17.76
N VAL A 145 -2.89 5.40 -16.96
CA VAL A 145 -2.62 5.01 -15.57
C VAL A 145 -3.86 5.30 -14.72
N ALA A 146 -4.46 6.48 -14.89
CA ALA A 146 -5.74 6.82 -14.28
C ALA A 146 -6.82 5.79 -14.62
N ASP A 147 -6.91 5.41 -15.90
CA ASP A 147 -7.88 4.43 -16.37
C ASP A 147 -7.69 3.05 -15.69
N VAL A 148 -6.45 2.54 -15.63
CA VAL A 148 -6.13 1.25 -14.98
C VAL A 148 -6.42 1.29 -13.48
N LEU A 149 -6.06 2.37 -12.79
CA LEU A 149 -6.32 2.52 -11.36
C LEU A 149 -7.83 2.53 -11.08
N ARG A 150 -8.60 3.31 -11.83
CA ARG A 150 -10.07 3.39 -11.65
C ARG A 150 -10.78 2.08 -12.01
N LEU A 151 -10.28 1.32 -12.99
CA LEU A 151 -10.75 -0.06 -13.26
C LEU A 151 -10.45 -1.01 -12.11
N ASN A 152 -9.34 -0.81 -11.38
CA ASN A 152 -8.97 -1.59 -10.21
C ASN A 152 -9.65 -1.09 -8.91
N LYS A 153 -10.87 -0.53 -9.05
CA LYS A 153 -11.67 0.04 -7.96
C LYS A 153 -10.96 1.15 -7.17
N CYS A 154 -9.96 1.84 -7.74
CA CYS A 154 -9.38 2.99 -7.07
C CYS A 154 -10.29 4.22 -7.18
N PHE A 155 -10.51 4.90 -6.06
CA PHE A 155 -11.13 6.23 -6.01
C PHE A 155 -10.10 7.30 -5.71
N VAL A 156 -10.29 8.47 -6.30
CA VAL A 156 -9.29 9.54 -6.33
C VAL A 156 -9.41 10.43 -5.10
N VAL A 157 -8.29 10.61 -4.41
CA VAL A 157 -8.08 11.62 -3.38
C VAL A 157 -7.42 12.82 -4.06
N GLN A 158 -8.17 13.91 -4.18
CA GLN A 158 -7.69 15.15 -4.79
C GLN A 158 -6.73 15.88 -3.82
N ARG A 159 -5.42 15.86 -4.11
CA ARG A 159 -4.36 16.44 -3.26
C ARG A 159 -3.75 17.69 -3.87
N SER A 160 -3.74 17.79 -5.19
CA SER A 160 -3.16 18.91 -5.93
C SER A 160 -4.04 20.17 -5.92
N VAL A 161 -5.18 20.13 -5.21
CA VAL A 161 -6.11 21.27 -5.10
C VAL A 161 -5.48 22.38 -4.27
N GLU A 162 -5.39 23.58 -4.84
CA GLU A 162 -4.91 24.77 -4.14
C GLU A 162 -6.06 25.51 -3.46
N GLY A 163 -5.76 26.22 -2.36
CA GLY A 163 -6.76 26.98 -1.62
C GLY A 163 -7.43 26.19 -0.49
N ARG A 164 -7.69 26.88 0.63
CA ARG A 164 -8.25 26.27 1.84
C ARG A 164 -9.69 25.79 1.65
N ARG A 165 -10.48 26.54 0.88
CA ARG A 165 -11.91 26.26 0.67
C ARG A 165 -12.07 25.03 -0.21
N GLU A 166 -11.28 24.94 -1.26
CA GLU A 166 -11.29 23.89 -2.25
C GLU A 166 -10.75 22.58 -1.64
N LYS A 167 -9.67 22.63 -0.85
CA LYS A 167 -9.21 21.48 -0.04
C LYS A 167 -10.27 20.95 0.91
N LEU A 168 -11.00 21.85 1.58
CA LEU A 168 -12.11 21.43 2.47
C LEU A 168 -13.26 20.82 1.68
N ALA A 169 -13.60 21.36 0.50
CA ALA A 169 -14.63 20.82 -0.37
C ALA A 169 -14.26 19.40 -0.85
N ALA A 170 -13.03 19.21 -1.31
CA ALA A 170 -12.50 17.90 -1.71
C ALA A 170 -12.52 16.90 -0.54
N ALA A 171 -12.08 17.32 0.65
CA ALA A 171 -12.11 16.48 1.86
C ALA A 171 -13.54 16.09 2.27
N LYS A 172 -14.51 17.01 2.15
CA LYS A 172 -15.94 16.72 2.39
C LYS A 172 -16.50 15.73 1.37
N LEU A 173 -16.20 15.94 0.08
CA LEU A 173 -16.63 15.04 -0.99
C LEU A 173 -16.09 13.63 -0.77
N LEU A 174 -14.82 13.51 -0.37
CA LEU A 174 -14.18 12.25 -0.05
C LEU A 174 -14.84 11.54 1.15
N SER A 175 -15.06 12.26 2.25
CA SER A 175 -15.74 11.76 3.44
C SER A 175 -17.15 11.24 3.11
N GLU A 176 -17.89 12.01 2.32
CA GLU A 176 -19.23 11.63 1.87
C GLU A 176 -19.20 10.40 0.95
N TYR A 177 -18.23 10.32 0.04
CA TYR A 177 -18.08 9.18 -0.85
C TYR A 177 -17.72 7.88 -0.10
N ILE A 178 -16.85 7.94 0.89
CA ILE A 178 -16.51 6.79 1.73
C ILE A 178 -17.76 6.31 2.47
N HIS A 179 -18.52 7.22 3.07
CA HIS A 179 -19.77 6.89 3.74
C HIS A 179 -20.81 6.30 2.77
N TYR A 180 -20.99 6.91 1.59
CA TYR A 180 -21.89 6.40 0.55
C TYR A 180 -21.50 4.99 0.09
N SER A 181 -20.21 4.74 -0.13
CA SER A 181 -19.68 3.45 -0.53
C SER A 181 -20.00 2.33 0.47
N GLN A 182 -19.98 2.63 1.76
CA GLN A 182 -20.33 1.65 2.80
C GLN A 182 -21.84 1.49 2.95
N GLN A 183 -22.59 2.59 2.99
CA GLN A 183 -24.02 2.52 3.35
C GLN A 183 -24.94 2.16 2.17
N HIS A 184 -24.56 2.52 0.94
CA HIS A 184 -25.40 2.33 -0.25
C HIS A 184 -24.87 1.24 -1.17
N ASP A 185 -23.55 1.19 -1.38
CA ASP A 185 -22.95 0.26 -2.34
C ASP A 185 -22.49 -1.07 -1.70
N ASP A 186 -22.56 -1.17 -0.37
CA ASP A 186 -22.12 -2.34 0.40
C ASP A 186 -20.67 -2.75 0.09
N GLN A 187 -19.76 -1.77 -0.02
CA GLN A 187 -18.36 -1.99 -0.42
C GLN A 187 -17.38 -1.81 0.72
N HIS A 188 -16.47 -2.78 0.88
CA HIS A 188 -15.26 -2.58 1.67
C HIS A 188 -14.37 -1.50 1.05
N LEU A 189 -13.65 -0.76 1.89
CA LEU A 189 -12.70 0.26 1.45
C LEU A 189 -11.33 0.05 2.09
N TRP A 190 -10.30 0.55 1.43
CA TRP A 190 -8.96 0.64 1.96
C TRP A 190 -8.42 2.05 1.84
N ILE A 191 -7.81 2.53 2.93
CA ILE A 191 -7.02 3.76 2.97
C ILE A 191 -5.70 3.52 3.72
N ALA A 192 -4.65 4.23 3.32
CA ALA A 192 -3.42 4.29 4.10
C ALA A 192 -3.61 5.14 5.37
N GLN A 193 -2.97 4.77 6.48
CA GLN A 193 -3.03 5.50 7.76
C GLN A 193 -2.42 6.91 7.70
N ARG A 194 -1.67 7.23 6.64
CA ARG A 194 -1.13 8.55 6.36
C ARG A 194 -0.88 8.73 4.87
N GLU A 195 -0.67 9.97 4.48
CA GLU A 195 -0.21 10.28 3.13
C GLU A 195 1.24 9.81 2.92
N GLY A 196 1.46 9.15 1.78
CA GLY A 196 2.76 8.63 1.37
C GLY A 196 3.17 7.36 2.13
N ARG A 197 3.96 6.52 1.45
CA ARG A 197 4.53 5.31 2.05
C ARG A 197 5.59 5.66 3.12
N ALA A 198 5.72 4.81 4.12
CA ALA A 198 6.82 4.83 5.07
C ALA A 198 8.14 4.45 4.38
N LYS A 199 9.15 5.28 4.62
CA LYS A 199 10.50 5.13 4.07
C LYS A 199 11.50 4.71 5.15
N ASP A 200 11.19 5.03 6.40
CA ASP A 200 11.99 4.80 7.60
C ASP A 200 11.43 3.66 8.47
N GLY A 201 10.39 2.97 8.02
CA GLY A 201 9.74 1.90 8.78
C GLY A 201 8.97 2.38 10.02
N ILE A 202 8.73 3.69 10.16
CA ILE A 202 7.90 4.26 11.23
C ILE A 202 6.48 4.47 10.70
N ASP A 203 5.59 3.58 11.15
CA ASP A 203 4.17 3.61 10.84
C ASP A 203 3.44 4.41 11.93
N VAL A 204 3.17 5.69 11.67
CA VAL A 204 2.40 6.60 12.56
C VAL A 204 1.22 7.18 11.78
N THR A 205 0.03 7.10 12.38
CA THR A 205 -1.23 7.49 11.77
C THR A 205 -1.36 9.01 11.79
N ASN A 206 -1.80 9.60 10.68
CA ASN A 206 -2.09 11.03 10.63
C ASN A 206 -3.53 11.28 11.12
N PRO A 207 -3.75 11.96 12.27
CA PRO A 207 -5.09 12.22 12.79
C PRO A 207 -5.98 13.02 11.82
N ALA A 208 -5.38 13.77 10.88
CA ALA A 208 -6.13 14.53 9.89
C ALA A 208 -7.00 13.64 8.98
N ILE A 209 -6.60 12.38 8.75
CA ILE A 209 -7.43 11.43 7.99
C ILE A 209 -8.70 11.09 8.77
N LEU A 210 -8.59 10.91 10.08
CA LEU A 210 -9.73 10.60 10.95
C LEU A 210 -10.65 11.83 11.08
N SER A 211 -10.06 13.03 11.17
CA SER A 211 -10.83 14.28 11.09
C SER A 211 -11.55 14.41 9.76
N MET A 212 -10.90 14.08 8.63
CA MET A 212 -11.52 14.08 7.32
C MET A 212 -12.70 13.12 7.26
N LEU A 213 -12.56 11.88 7.75
CA LEU A 213 -13.65 10.91 7.78
C LEU A 213 -14.88 11.44 8.53
N SER A 214 -14.67 12.20 9.61
CA SER A 214 -15.77 12.79 10.40
C SER A 214 -16.45 14.01 9.76
N LEU A 215 -15.99 14.50 8.61
CA LEU A 215 -16.59 15.69 7.97
C LEU A 215 -18.02 15.47 7.47
N ASN A 216 -18.38 14.23 7.12
CA ASN A 216 -19.74 13.84 6.74
C ASN A 216 -20.58 13.36 7.95
N LYS A 217 -20.10 13.56 9.18
CA LYS A 217 -20.84 13.20 10.39
C LYS A 217 -22.11 14.05 10.52
N PRO A 218 -23.29 13.43 10.71
CA PRO A 218 -24.50 14.16 11.08
C PRO A 218 -24.32 14.96 12.38
N LYS A 219 -25.07 16.05 12.54
CA LYS A 219 -24.90 16.95 13.70
C LYS A 219 -25.38 16.32 15.01
N ASP A 220 -26.34 15.41 14.92
CA ASP A 220 -27.04 14.72 15.99
C ASP A 220 -26.36 13.41 16.44
N ILE A 221 -25.30 12.99 15.76
CA ILE A 221 -24.53 11.78 16.11
C ILE A 221 -23.21 12.20 16.74
N ASP A 222 -22.83 11.56 17.85
CA ASP A 222 -21.54 11.80 18.51
C ASP A 222 -20.36 11.27 17.67
N PHE A 223 -19.17 11.82 17.91
CA PHE A 223 -17.97 11.42 17.15
C PHE A 223 -17.67 9.93 17.31
N ALA A 224 -17.73 9.41 18.53
CA ALA A 224 -17.44 8.03 18.87
C ALA A 224 -18.37 7.05 18.13
N ASP A 225 -19.67 7.34 18.12
CA ASP A 225 -20.68 6.53 17.44
C ASP A 225 -20.50 6.55 15.92
N TYR A 226 -20.23 7.74 15.35
CA TYR A 226 -20.00 7.86 13.91
C TYR A 226 -18.76 7.09 13.45
N ILE A 227 -17.64 7.25 14.16
CA ILE A 227 -16.39 6.57 13.82
C ILE A 227 -16.53 5.05 13.99
N SER A 228 -17.18 4.58 15.05
CA SER A 228 -17.44 3.15 15.23
C SER A 228 -18.34 2.60 14.11
N GLY A 229 -19.32 3.39 13.66
CA GLY A 229 -20.18 3.09 12.52
C GLY A 229 -19.45 2.91 11.19
N LEU A 230 -18.27 3.53 11.01
CA LEU A 230 -17.42 3.32 9.82
C LEU A 230 -16.73 1.95 9.80
N ARG A 231 -16.81 1.17 10.89
CA ARG A 231 -16.22 -0.17 11.03
C ARG A 231 -14.74 -0.18 10.60
N ILE A 232 -13.96 0.69 11.22
CA ILE A 232 -12.54 0.85 10.92
C ILE A 232 -11.77 -0.36 11.46
N VAL A 233 -11.03 -1.05 10.58
CA VAL A 233 -10.16 -2.17 10.93
C VAL A 233 -8.70 -1.76 10.70
N PRO A 234 -7.86 -1.66 11.74
CA PRO A 234 -6.41 -1.49 11.58
C PRO A 234 -5.82 -2.74 10.91
N VAL A 235 -4.96 -2.54 9.91
CA VAL A 235 -4.28 -3.64 9.20
C VAL A 235 -2.78 -3.43 9.22
N SER A 236 -2.03 -4.43 9.69
CA SER A 236 -0.57 -4.44 9.61
C SER A 236 -0.14 -5.29 8.42
N ILE A 237 0.67 -4.70 7.55
CA ILE A 237 1.31 -5.38 6.43
C ILE A 237 2.81 -5.37 6.68
N SER A 238 3.37 -6.56 6.86
CA SER A 238 4.78 -6.76 7.17
C SER A 238 5.47 -7.48 6.03
N TYR A 239 6.61 -6.93 5.61
CA TYR A 239 7.46 -7.48 4.56
C TYR A 239 8.80 -7.88 5.16
N GLU A 240 9.28 -9.09 4.88
CA GLU A 240 10.63 -9.51 5.28
C GLU A 240 11.70 -8.70 4.52
N PHE A 241 11.46 -8.47 3.23
CA PHE A 241 12.28 -7.65 2.35
C PHE A 241 11.41 -6.60 1.67
N ASP A 242 11.91 -5.37 1.62
CA ASP A 242 11.25 -4.27 0.93
C ASP A 242 11.94 -4.05 -0.43
N PRO A 243 11.28 -4.35 -1.56
CA PRO A 243 11.87 -4.20 -2.89
C PRO A 243 12.39 -2.78 -3.19
N CYS A 244 11.87 -1.77 -2.49
CA CYS A 244 12.21 -0.36 -2.66
C CYS A 244 13.15 0.16 -1.56
N ASP A 245 13.75 -0.70 -0.73
CA ASP A 245 14.58 -0.28 0.41
C ASP A 245 15.73 0.66 0.03
N VAL A 246 16.45 0.35 -1.05
CA VAL A 246 17.58 1.15 -1.56
C VAL A 246 17.10 2.51 -2.04
N SER A 247 16.02 2.59 -2.82
CA SER A 247 15.52 3.88 -3.32
C SER A 247 15.00 4.74 -2.17
N LYS A 248 14.31 4.14 -1.19
CA LYS A 248 13.87 4.82 0.04
C LYS A 248 15.02 5.37 0.86
N ALA A 249 16.10 4.58 1.02
CA ALA A 249 17.28 5.02 1.76
C ALA A 249 17.97 6.22 1.11
N LYS A 250 18.12 6.19 -0.23
CA LYS A 250 18.66 7.31 -1.02
C LYS A 250 17.80 8.56 -0.90
N GLU A 251 16.49 8.41 -1.08
CA GLU A 251 15.51 9.49 -0.95
C GLU A 251 15.56 10.14 0.45
N LEU A 252 15.59 9.34 1.52
CA LEU A 252 15.70 9.86 2.89
C LEU A 252 17.02 10.60 3.15
N CYS A 253 18.12 10.11 2.60
CA CYS A 253 19.43 10.74 2.76
C CYS A 253 19.49 12.07 2.01
N GLN A 254 19.00 12.12 0.77
CA GLN A 254 18.94 13.36 -0.01
C GLN A 254 18.02 14.39 0.64
N ALA A 255 16.82 13.98 1.07
CA ALA A 255 15.87 14.86 1.76
C ALA A 255 16.46 15.50 3.02
N GLU A 256 17.25 14.76 3.79
CA GLU A 256 17.92 15.26 4.99
C GLU A 256 19.05 16.25 4.66
N LYS A 257 19.79 16.03 3.57
CA LYS A 257 20.90 16.90 3.14
C LYS A 257 20.45 18.20 2.50
N GLU A 258 19.42 18.12 1.65
CA GLU A 258 19.00 19.21 0.77
C GLU A 258 17.76 19.94 1.32
N GLY A 259 17.16 19.44 2.41
CA GLY A 259 15.92 19.97 2.98
C GLY A 259 14.66 19.63 2.16
N GLY A 260 14.81 18.80 1.13
CA GLY A 260 13.74 18.40 0.21
C GLY A 260 14.21 17.32 -0.75
N TYR A 261 13.27 16.73 -1.48
CA TYR A 261 13.57 15.72 -2.50
C TYR A 261 12.73 15.98 -3.75
N ASP A 262 13.41 16.38 -4.83
CA ASP A 262 12.78 16.56 -6.13
C ASP A 262 12.60 15.20 -6.80
N LYS A 263 11.38 14.69 -6.68
CA LYS A 263 11.02 13.36 -7.14
C LYS A 263 10.99 13.31 -8.68
N PRO A 264 11.72 12.39 -9.32
CA PRO A 264 11.63 12.19 -10.77
C PRO A 264 10.23 11.75 -11.20
N ASP A 265 9.77 12.23 -12.37
CA ASP A 265 8.43 11.98 -12.92
C ASP A 265 8.01 10.49 -12.98
N ASN A 266 8.97 9.57 -13.11
CA ASN A 266 8.72 8.14 -13.26
C ASN A 266 9.04 7.30 -12.00
N GLU A 267 9.41 7.91 -10.88
CA GLU A 267 9.83 7.14 -9.70
C GLU A 267 8.70 6.32 -9.08
N ASP A 268 7.47 6.84 -9.06
CA ASP A 268 6.31 6.09 -8.56
C ASP A 268 6.05 4.84 -9.40
N MET A 269 6.14 4.97 -10.72
CA MET A 269 6.02 3.83 -11.64
C MET A 269 7.13 2.80 -11.42
N GLN A 270 8.38 3.25 -11.24
CA GLN A 270 9.48 2.35 -10.91
C GLN A 270 9.26 1.64 -9.58
N SER A 271 8.75 2.34 -8.57
CA SER A 271 8.44 1.78 -7.26
C SER A 271 7.35 0.71 -7.35
N ILE A 272 6.28 0.96 -8.11
CA ILE A 272 5.22 -0.02 -8.37
C ILE A 272 5.79 -1.27 -9.05
N VAL A 273 6.63 -1.08 -10.08
CA VAL A 273 7.28 -2.20 -10.80
C VAL A 273 8.21 -2.99 -9.88
N ASN A 274 9.00 -2.31 -9.05
CA ASN A 274 9.89 -2.93 -8.07
C ASN A 274 9.11 -3.72 -7.02
N GLY A 275 8.00 -3.16 -6.51
CA GLY A 275 7.06 -3.86 -5.65
C GLY A 275 6.59 -5.17 -6.30
N ILE A 276 6.01 -5.10 -7.50
CA ILE A 276 5.45 -6.26 -8.20
C ILE A 276 6.52 -7.34 -8.49
N THR A 277 7.73 -6.95 -8.89
CA THR A 277 8.75 -7.90 -9.40
C THR A 277 9.80 -8.32 -8.38
N GLY A 278 10.05 -7.50 -7.36
CA GLY A 278 11.09 -7.73 -6.37
C GLY A 278 10.72 -8.80 -5.34
N GLN A 279 11.74 -9.42 -4.75
CA GLN A 279 11.56 -10.42 -3.71
C GLN A 279 11.16 -9.74 -2.39
N LYS A 280 10.09 -10.26 -1.77
CA LYS A 280 9.51 -9.75 -0.51
C LYS A 280 9.82 -10.65 0.68
N GLY A 281 10.35 -11.85 0.41
CA GLY A 281 10.50 -12.89 1.42
C GLY A 281 9.14 -13.29 1.96
N ARG A 282 9.03 -13.44 3.28
CA ARG A 282 7.76 -13.66 3.96
C ARG A 282 6.95 -12.36 4.06
N VAL A 283 5.65 -12.46 3.82
CA VAL A 283 4.70 -11.36 3.99
C VAL A 283 3.67 -11.78 5.03
N ASN A 284 3.36 -10.91 5.98
CA ASN A 284 2.29 -11.11 6.95
C ASN A 284 1.25 -10.00 6.82
N VAL A 285 -0.02 -10.38 6.77
CA VAL A 285 -1.17 -9.46 6.83
C VAL A 285 -1.95 -9.76 8.11
N HIS A 286 -1.95 -8.82 9.03
CA HIS A 286 -2.70 -8.91 10.28
C HIS A 286 -3.88 -7.94 10.26
N PHE A 287 -5.07 -8.46 10.52
CA PHE A 287 -6.27 -7.66 10.72
C PHE A 287 -6.51 -7.52 12.23
N GLY A 288 -6.40 -6.28 12.72
CA GLY A 288 -6.58 -5.96 14.13
C GLY A 288 -8.05 -5.76 14.52
N LYS A 289 -8.27 -5.24 15.73
CA LYS A 289 -9.62 -5.08 16.27
C LYS A 289 -10.32 -3.85 15.72
N LEU A 290 -11.63 -3.97 15.51
CA LEU A 290 -12.49 -2.86 15.12
C LEU A 290 -12.38 -1.69 16.11
N VAL A 291 -12.39 -0.46 15.59
CA VAL A 291 -12.53 0.75 16.40
C VAL A 291 -13.92 0.76 17.07
N SER A 292 -13.93 0.80 18.41
CA SER A 292 -15.14 0.84 19.24
C SER A 292 -15.55 2.28 19.57
N THR A 293 -16.68 2.43 20.28
CA THR A 293 -17.27 3.71 20.71
C THR A 293 -16.57 4.37 21.91
N GLN A 294 -15.33 3.99 22.21
CA GLN A 294 -14.60 4.46 23.41
C GLN A 294 -13.67 5.66 23.16
N PHE A 295 -13.68 6.22 21.95
CA PHE A 295 -12.75 7.28 21.53
C PHE A 295 -13.50 8.56 21.17
N ASP A 296 -13.16 9.66 21.82
CA ASP A 296 -13.86 10.94 21.70
C ASP A 296 -13.20 11.88 20.68
N SER A 297 -12.01 11.52 20.18
CA SER A 297 -11.26 12.36 19.24
C SER A 297 -10.50 11.59 18.18
N ALA A 298 -10.25 12.27 17.05
CA ALA A 298 -9.41 11.75 15.95
C ALA A 298 -8.00 11.36 16.42
N LYS A 299 -7.45 12.04 17.44
CA LYS A 299 -6.14 11.75 18.01
C LYS A 299 -6.13 10.44 18.79
N GLU A 300 -7.18 10.17 19.56
CA GLU A 300 -7.32 8.91 20.30
C GLU A 300 -7.50 7.73 19.36
N VAL A 301 -8.33 7.87 18.32
CA VAL A 301 -8.48 6.85 17.28
C VAL A 301 -7.15 6.60 16.56
N ALA A 302 -6.40 7.65 16.20
CA ALA A 302 -5.08 7.51 15.60
C ALA A 302 -4.09 6.77 16.52
N ALA A 303 -4.08 7.07 17.83
CA ALA A 303 -3.24 6.37 18.79
C ALA A 303 -3.64 4.89 18.94
N PHE A 304 -4.94 4.58 18.88
CA PHE A 304 -5.42 3.20 18.86
C PHE A 304 -4.97 2.46 17.59
N LEU A 305 -5.12 3.08 16.41
CA LEU A 305 -4.65 2.52 15.15
C LEU A 305 -3.13 2.28 15.20
N ASP A 306 -2.34 3.22 15.70
CA ASP A 306 -0.90 3.07 15.85
C ASP A 306 -0.54 1.88 16.75
N LYS A 307 -1.25 1.71 17.87
CA LYS A 307 -1.05 0.59 18.78
C LYS A 307 -1.37 -0.74 18.13
N GLU A 308 -2.54 -0.87 17.50
CA GLU A 308 -2.96 -2.12 16.85
C GLU A 308 -2.08 -2.46 15.65
N ILE A 309 -1.73 -1.46 14.83
CA ILE A 309 -0.86 -1.66 13.66
C ILE A 309 0.54 -2.08 14.09
N LEU A 310 1.10 -1.47 15.13
CA LEU A 310 2.42 -1.84 15.66
C LEU A 310 2.40 -3.24 16.31
N ALA A 311 1.35 -3.57 17.06
CA ALA A 311 1.19 -4.87 17.71
C ALA A 311 1.00 -6.00 16.69
N GLY A 312 0.28 -5.75 15.61
CA GLY A 312 0.08 -6.69 14.51
C GLY A 312 1.28 -6.82 13.57
N TYR A 313 2.24 -5.89 13.63
CA TYR A 313 3.40 -5.90 12.76
C TYR A 313 4.34 -7.06 13.11
N GLN A 314 4.51 -8.00 12.19
CA GLN A 314 5.45 -9.10 12.36
C GLN A 314 6.87 -8.66 11.99
N THR A 315 7.77 -8.64 12.96
CA THR A 315 9.21 -8.46 12.70
C THR A 315 9.84 -9.76 12.21
N PHE A 316 10.83 -9.63 11.31
CA PHE A 316 11.58 -10.76 10.76
C PHE A 316 13.04 -10.69 11.20
N SER A 317 13.83 -11.72 10.87
CA SER A 317 15.27 -11.75 11.12
C SER A 317 16.00 -10.51 10.58
N THR A 318 15.50 -9.92 9.49
CA THR A 318 16.01 -8.65 8.93
C THR A 318 15.98 -7.51 9.95
N SER A 319 14.93 -7.38 10.77
CA SER A 319 14.84 -6.33 11.78
C SER A 319 15.89 -6.48 12.88
N ARG A 320 16.07 -7.70 13.41
CA ARG A 320 17.08 -7.97 14.45
C ARG A 320 18.49 -7.83 13.91
N VAL A 321 18.77 -8.37 12.73
CA VAL A 321 20.11 -8.26 12.11
C VAL A 321 20.43 -6.81 11.78
N ALA A 322 19.46 -6.04 11.26
CA ALA A 322 19.66 -4.62 10.99
C ALA A 322 19.94 -3.83 12.28
N LEU A 323 19.23 -4.14 13.37
CA LEU A 323 19.46 -3.53 14.68
C LEU A 323 20.87 -3.83 15.22
N ASN A 324 21.34 -5.07 15.11
CA ASN A 324 22.71 -5.44 15.49
C ASN A 324 23.75 -4.68 14.65
N MET A 325 23.58 -4.66 13.31
CA MET A 325 24.51 -3.95 12.41
C MET A 325 24.52 -2.44 12.66
N LEU A 326 23.37 -1.86 13.02
CA LEU A 326 23.27 -0.45 13.37
C LEU A 326 24.02 -0.16 14.68
N ALA A 327 23.84 -0.99 15.70
CA ALA A 327 24.52 -0.85 16.99
C ALA A 327 26.04 -1.03 16.89
N ASP A 328 26.51 -1.96 16.04
CA ASP A 328 27.95 -2.16 15.78
C ASP A 328 28.58 -0.95 15.08
N ALA A 329 27.82 -0.30 14.18
CA ALA A 329 28.30 0.84 13.40
C ALA A 329 28.26 2.17 14.18
N GLU A 330 27.20 2.41 14.95
CA GLU A 330 26.99 3.63 15.72
C GLU A 330 26.02 3.39 16.90
N PRO A 331 26.55 3.08 18.10
CA PRO A 331 25.72 2.70 19.24
C PRO A 331 24.89 3.88 19.79
N ASP A 332 23.64 4.04 19.35
CA ASP A 332 22.68 4.97 19.96
C ASP A 332 21.91 4.34 21.13
N GLU A 333 21.43 5.17 22.06
CA GLU A 333 20.79 4.70 23.30
C GLU A 333 19.50 3.90 23.06
N LEU A 334 18.73 4.23 22.02
CA LEU A 334 17.51 3.50 21.67
C LEU A 334 17.84 2.10 21.12
N SER A 335 18.84 2.01 20.25
CA SER A 335 19.32 0.74 19.71
C SER A 335 19.89 -0.17 20.81
N LYS A 336 20.69 0.38 21.73
CA LYS A 336 21.20 -0.37 22.90
C LYS A 336 20.08 -0.85 23.83
N ALA A 337 19.11 0.01 24.13
CA ALA A 337 17.98 -0.33 24.98
C ALA A 337 17.08 -1.40 24.36
N ALA A 338 16.88 -1.36 23.03
CA ALA A 338 16.16 -2.41 22.33
C ALA A 338 16.93 -3.74 22.36
N LEU A 339 18.25 -3.72 22.11
CA LEU A 339 19.08 -4.91 22.15
C LEU A 339 19.14 -5.56 23.53
N SER A 340 19.22 -4.78 24.61
CA SER A 340 19.24 -5.32 25.97
C SER A 340 17.93 -6.04 26.34
N LYS A 341 16.79 -5.58 25.82
CA LYS A 341 15.49 -6.25 25.96
C LYS A 341 15.37 -7.53 25.12
N ILE A 342 16.04 -7.58 23.97
CA ILE A 342 16.03 -8.73 23.04
C ILE A 342 17.08 -9.79 23.41
N ALA A 343 18.08 -9.43 24.23
CA ALA A 343 19.20 -10.28 24.62
C ALA A 343 18.80 -11.42 25.58
N SER A 344 17.93 -12.32 25.12
CA SER A 344 17.73 -13.67 25.63
C SER A 344 18.23 -14.68 24.58
N SER A 345 19.49 -15.09 24.75
CA SER A 345 20.11 -16.36 24.35
C SER A 345 19.58 -17.13 23.11
N GLU A 346 19.57 -16.53 21.92
CA GLU A 346 19.41 -17.32 20.69
C GLU A 346 20.67 -17.25 19.83
N LYS A 347 21.29 -18.41 19.58
CA LYS A 347 22.36 -18.56 18.58
C LYS A 347 21.85 -18.06 17.23
N ALA A 348 22.74 -17.46 16.43
CA ALA A 348 22.43 -17.06 15.07
C ALA A 348 21.81 -18.23 14.30
N THR A 349 20.62 -18.01 13.75
CA THR A 349 19.87 -19.01 13.00
C THR A 349 20.22 -18.90 11.52
N ALA A 350 19.95 -19.95 10.74
CA ALA A 350 20.08 -19.90 9.27
C ALA A 350 19.24 -18.75 8.63
N LYS A 351 18.15 -18.32 9.29
CA LYS A 351 17.35 -17.17 8.85
C LYS A 351 18.08 -15.84 9.06
N ASP A 352 18.87 -15.72 10.13
CA ASP A 352 19.66 -14.52 10.40
C ASP A 352 20.85 -14.40 9.45
N GLU A 353 21.48 -15.52 9.09
CA GLU A 353 22.53 -15.50 8.05
C GLU A 353 21.97 -15.07 6.69
N ALA A 354 20.80 -15.57 6.30
CA ALA A 354 20.15 -15.16 5.06
C ALA A 354 19.76 -13.67 5.08
N ALA A 355 19.23 -13.18 6.21
CA ALA A 355 18.94 -11.77 6.42
C ALA A 355 20.19 -10.90 6.35
N ARG A 356 21.30 -11.32 6.97
CA ARG A 356 22.59 -10.63 6.93
C ARG A 356 23.11 -10.53 5.49
N ARG A 357 23.16 -11.64 4.75
CA ARG A 357 23.59 -11.63 3.34
C ARG A 357 22.74 -10.72 2.48
N TYR A 358 21.42 -10.75 2.69
CA TYR A 358 20.50 -9.84 1.99
C TYR A 358 20.87 -8.38 2.28
N LEU A 359 20.92 -7.98 3.56
CA LEU A 359 21.25 -6.61 3.95
C LEU A 359 22.62 -6.18 3.42
N GLU A 360 23.68 -6.99 3.62
CA GLU A 360 25.02 -6.71 3.10
C GLU A 360 25.03 -6.46 1.59
N SER A 361 24.26 -7.23 0.82
CA SER A 361 24.13 -7.02 -0.63
C SER A 361 23.49 -5.68 -1.00
N ARG A 362 22.57 -5.17 -0.17
CA ARG A 362 21.95 -3.85 -0.36
C ARG A 362 22.89 -2.74 0.10
N LEU A 363 23.57 -2.92 1.22
CA LEU A 363 24.50 -1.93 1.77
C LEU A 363 25.70 -1.68 0.84
N ALA A 364 26.17 -2.71 0.11
CA ALA A 364 27.31 -2.61 -0.80
C ALA A 364 27.15 -1.56 -1.92
N ILE A 365 25.92 -1.16 -2.25
CA ILE A 365 25.62 -0.17 -3.30
C ILE A 365 25.17 1.19 -2.73
N LEU A 366 25.35 1.39 -1.43
CA LEU A 366 24.93 2.59 -0.69
C LEU A 366 26.15 3.24 -0.02
N SER A 367 26.13 4.57 0.07
CA SER A 367 27.03 5.33 0.93
C SER A 367 26.76 5.05 2.42
N ILE A 368 27.71 5.38 3.30
CA ILE A 368 27.58 5.12 4.75
C ILE A 368 26.31 5.74 5.35
N GLU A 369 25.93 6.95 4.92
CA GLU A 369 24.73 7.62 5.42
C GLU A 369 23.44 6.94 4.93
N GLU A 370 23.40 6.53 3.66
CA GLU A 370 22.27 5.78 3.09
C GLU A 370 22.17 4.38 3.72
N GLN A 371 23.29 3.72 4.01
CA GLN A 371 23.35 2.45 4.74
C GLN A 371 22.65 2.59 6.10
N ARG A 372 22.89 3.68 6.84
CA ARG A 372 22.21 3.94 8.11
C ARG A 372 20.70 4.10 7.92
N LYS A 373 20.24 4.80 6.88
CA LYS A 373 18.79 4.94 6.58
C LYS A 373 18.15 3.58 6.29
N LEU A 374 18.81 2.73 5.50
CA LEU A 374 18.33 1.38 5.19
C LEU A 374 18.25 0.51 6.46
N LEU A 375 19.29 0.50 7.29
CA LEU A 375 19.30 -0.29 8.54
C LEU A 375 18.20 0.18 9.50
N LYS A 376 18.04 1.50 9.68
CA LYS A 376 16.95 2.07 10.49
C LYS A 376 15.57 1.65 9.98
N MET A 377 15.36 1.64 8.67
CA MET A 377 14.08 1.21 8.08
C MET A 377 13.67 -0.20 8.51
N TYR A 378 14.61 -1.14 8.61
CA TYR A 378 14.33 -2.51 9.08
C TYR A 378 14.30 -2.63 10.61
N ALA A 379 15.10 -1.85 11.34
CA ALA A 379 15.21 -1.91 12.81
C ALA A 379 14.06 -1.20 13.54
N ASN A 380 13.56 -0.09 13.01
CA ASN A 380 12.58 0.78 13.67
C ASN A 380 11.30 0.08 14.14
N PRO A 381 10.68 -0.84 13.37
CA PRO A 381 9.50 -1.57 13.85
C PRO A 381 9.79 -2.36 15.13
N LEU A 382 10.96 -3.01 15.19
CA LEU A 382 11.38 -3.78 16.35
C LEU A 382 11.71 -2.87 17.54
N ILE A 383 12.42 -1.75 17.31
CA ILE A 383 12.72 -0.77 18.36
C ILE A 383 11.41 -0.26 19.00
N ARG A 384 10.43 0.10 18.16
CA ARG A 384 9.14 0.64 18.64
C ARG A 384 8.31 -0.39 19.39
N GLN A 385 8.36 -1.66 19.03
CA GLN A 385 7.68 -2.73 19.79
C GLN A 385 8.27 -2.94 21.19
N GLN A 386 9.49 -2.46 21.43
CA GLN A 386 10.15 -2.54 22.75
C GLN A 386 9.97 -1.28 23.60
N GLN A 387 9.34 -0.23 23.07
CA GLN A 387 8.99 0.99 23.82
C GLN A 387 7.64 0.78 24.51
#